data_AF-A0A8I1Y0J4-F1
#
_entry.id   AF-A0A8I1Y0J4-F1
#
_cell.length_a   1.000
_cell.length_b   1.000
_cell.length_c   1.000
_cell.angle_alpha   90.00
_cell.angle_beta   90.00
_cell.angle_gamma   90.00
#
_symmetry.space_group_name_H-M   'P 1'
#
loop_
_entity.id
_entity.type
_entity.pdbx_description
1 polymer ?
#
loop_
_entity_poly.entity_id
_entity_poly.type
_entity_poly.pdbx_seq_one_letter_code
_entity_poly.pdbx_strand_id
1 'polypeptide(L)'
;MGEMWQNGTALYYISQVREFSRPILDYMVNHYVGLTILFTYLSIIVKISFPFAVINKSLKPFVVIAMILFHAGIGIGMGLLTFSLIMIVMELLLFTDREYKKLYHFIKISFRKISITIRRKTRKLGYVSFQHKQILVFYDGWCPVCTNIKDNLYKLDYFRMLRLVSFRNSSLVQAYKLDVNELERRMHSFSMNDSSKIQRGIDSIAQICTRIPYLWWAVPFIIIFKKMGIGGYLYDYIASKRKVIPVGNCDDLCELQPKRVH
;
A
#
# COMPACT_ATOMS: atom_id res chain seq x y z
N MET A 1 -38.84 -25.23 15.77
CA MET A 1 -38.28 -25.27 14.39
C MET A 1 -38.91 -26.46 13.66
N GLY A 2 -39.17 -26.34 12.35
CA GLY A 2 -39.78 -27.41 11.54
C GLY A 2 -38.83 -28.59 11.28
N GLU A 3 -39.39 -29.74 10.87
CA GLU A 3 -38.68 -31.02 10.71
C GLU A 3 -37.46 -30.95 9.78
N MET A 4 -37.52 -30.16 8.70
CA MET A 4 -36.40 -29.99 7.77
C MET A 4 -35.12 -29.47 8.44
N TRP A 5 -35.25 -28.63 9.47
CA TRP A 5 -34.11 -28.10 10.22
C TRP A 5 -33.55 -29.13 11.21
N GLN A 6 -34.41 -29.97 11.78
CA GLN A 6 -34.01 -31.04 12.69
C GLN A 6 -33.29 -32.17 11.96
N ASN A 7 -33.71 -32.45 10.72
CA ASN A 7 -33.12 -33.50 9.88
C ASN A 7 -31.90 -33.02 9.08
N GLY A 8 -31.51 -31.74 9.20
CA GLY A 8 -30.37 -31.18 8.47
C GLY A 8 -30.60 -31.00 6.95
N THR A 9 -31.84 -31.09 6.48
CA THR A 9 -32.22 -31.04 5.06
C THR A 9 -32.73 -29.68 4.61
N ALA A 10 -32.88 -28.71 5.52
CA ALA A 10 -33.46 -27.41 5.22
C ALA A 10 -32.77 -26.68 4.08
N LEU A 11 -31.43 -26.65 4.05
CA LEU A 11 -30.69 -25.97 2.98
C LEU A 11 -30.91 -26.63 1.61
N TYR A 12 -31.09 -27.97 1.59
CA TYR A 12 -31.41 -28.70 0.35
C TYR A 12 -32.76 -28.27 -0.22
N TYR A 13 -33.81 -28.25 0.61
CA TYR A 13 -35.14 -27.86 0.14
C TYR A 13 -35.19 -26.39 -0.28
N ILE A 14 -34.46 -25.52 0.41
CA ILE A 14 -34.37 -24.10 0.04
C ILE A 14 -33.70 -23.93 -1.33
N SER A 15 -32.66 -24.71 -1.65
CA SER A 15 -31.98 -24.61 -2.94
C SER A 15 -32.79 -25.16 -4.12
N GLN A 16 -33.89 -25.89 -3.87
CA GLN A 16 -34.81 -26.34 -4.94
C GLN A 16 -35.75 -25.23 -5.41
N VAL A 17 -35.85 -24.12 -4.66
CA VAL A 17 -36.63 -22.95 -5.07
C VAL A 17 -35.78 -22.13 -6.04
N ARG A 18 -36.20 -22.09 -7.32
CA ARG A 18 -35.42 -21.49 -8.42
C ARG A 18 -35.13 -20.01 -8.20
N GLU A 19 -36.03 -19.30 -7.54
CA GLU A 19 -35.94 -17.88 -7.23
C GLU A 19 -34.84 -17.59 -6.19
N PHE A 20 -34.49 -18.56 -5.33
CA PHE A 20 -33.55 -18.39 -4.21
C PHE A 20 -32.32 -19.30 -4.31
N SER A 21 -32.01 -19.80 -5.50
CA SER A 21 -30.89 -20.72 -5.72
C SER A 21 -29.99 -20.23 -6.85
N ARG A 22 -28.73 -19.93 -6.53
CA ARG A 22 -27.69 -19.64 -7.53
C ARG A 22 -26.91 -20.91 -7.84
N PRO A 23 -26.25 -20.99 -9.02
CA PRO A 23 -25.50 -22.18 -9.42
C PRO A 23 -24.48 -22.69 -8.39
N ILE A 24 -23.87 -21.77 -7.62
CA ILE A 24 -22.92 -22.13 -6.57
C ILE A 24 -23.56 -22.91 -5.42
N LEU A 25 -24.78 -22.52 -4.99
CA LEU A 25 -25.50 -23.16 -3.90
C LEU A 25 -26.09 -24.49 -4.37
N ASP A 26 -26.72 -24.50 -5.54
CA ASP A 26 -27.28 -25.71 -6.15
C ASP A 26 -26.19 -26.78 -6.35
N TYR A 27 -25.05 -26.41 -6.93
CA TYR A 27 -23.93 -27.32 -7.11
C TYR A 27 -23.42 -27.89 -5.78
N MET A 28 -23.21 -27.02 -4.77
CA MET A 28 -22.76 -27.45 -3.45
C MET A 28 -23.72 -28.46 -2.82
N VAL A 29 -25.02 -28.16 -2.86
CA VAL A 29 -26.05 -28.96 -2.21
C VAL A 29 -26.16 -30.35 -2.86
N ASN A 30 -26.10 -30.42 -4.19
CA ASN A 30 -26.27 -31.67 -4.94
C ASN A 30 -25.03 -32.56 -4.92
N HIS A 31 -23.82 -32.00 -4.73
CA HIS A 31 -22.56 -32.77 -4.75
C HIS A 31 -21.97 -33.02 -3.36
N TYR A 32 -22.27 -32.18 -2.36
CA TYR A 32 -21.64 -32.23 -1.04
C TYR A 32 -22.67 -32.27 0.10
N VAL A 33 -23.36 -33.41 0.25
CA VAL A 33 -24.38 -33.61 1.30
C VAL A 33 -23.87 -33.27 2.72
N GLY A 34 -22.62 -33.64 3.03
CA GLY A 34 -22.01 -33.33 4.34
C GLY A 34 -21.88 -31.83 4.61
N LEU A 35 -21.54 -31.02 3.59
CA LEU A 35 -21.48 -29.56 3.72
C LEU A 35 -22.88 -28.96 3.88
N THR A 36 -23.88 -29.51 3.18
CA THR A 36 -25.28 -29.08 3.31
C THR A 36 -25.80 -29.24 4.74
N ILE A 37 -25.54 -30.40 5.35
CA ILE A 37 -25.93 -30.67 6.74
C ILE A 37 -25.17 -29.73 7.70
N LEU A 38 -23.86 -29.60 7.51
CA LEU A 38 -23.02 -28.71 8.33
C LEU A 38 -23.52 -27.27 8.29
N PHE A 39 -23.75 -26.70 7.11
CA PHE A 39 -24.23 -25.32 6.98
C PHE A 39 -25.66 -25.13 7.47
N THR A 40 -26.52 -26.16 7.35
CA THR A 40 -27.86 -26.13 7.94
C THR A 40 -27.78 -25.95 9.46
N TYR A 41 -26.98 -26.75 10.16
CA TYR A 41 -26.80 -26.60 11.62
C TYR A 41 -26.01 -25.34 11.99
N LEU A 42 -25.00 -24.95 11.21
CA LEU A 42 -24.26 -23.71 11.44
C LEU A 42 -25.18 -22.49 11.45
N SER A 43 -26.16 -22.44 10.54
CA SER A 43 -27.15 -21.35 10.50
C SER A 43 -27.99 -21.25 11.78
N ILE A 44 -28.30 -22.37 12.41
CA ILE A 44 -29.03 -22.43 13.68
C ILE A 44 -28.13 -21.91 14.81
N ILE A 45 -26.87 -22.36 14.84
CA ILE A 45 -25.88 -21.91 15.82
C ILE A 45 -25.69 -20.39 15.73
N VAL A 46 -25.58 -19.83 14.52
CA VAL A 46 -25.43 -18.39 14.29
C VAL A 46 -26.68 -17.61 14.76
N LYS A 47 -27.89 -18.14 14.54
CA LYS A 47 -29.12 -17.49 15.03
C LYS A 47 -29.19 -17.46 16.56
N ILE A 48 -28.79 -18.55 17.22
CA ILE A 48 -28.80 -18.66 18.69
C ILE A 48 -27.65 -17.88 19.31
N SER A 49 -26.56 -17.61 18.57
CA SER A 49 -25.38 -16.94 19.12
C SER A 49 -25.53 -15.42 19.32
N PHE A 50 -26.55 -14.79 18.73
CA PHE A 50 -26.74 -13.33 18.79
C PHE A 50 -26.75 -12.73 20.22
N PRO A 51 -27.45 -13.28 21.22
CA PRO A 51 -27.42 -12.74 22.59
C PRO A 51 -26.02 -12.73 23.19
N PHE A 52 -25.17 -13.71 22.83
CA PHE A 52 -23.79 -13.78 23.31
C PHE A 52 -22.92 -12.67 22.71
N ALA A 53 -23.24 -12.19 21.49
CA ALA A 53 -22.56 -11.03 20.91
C ALA A 53 -22.84 -9.74 21.69
N VAL A 54 -24.05 -9.60 22.25
CA VAL A 54 -24.45 -8.42 23.01
C VAL A 54 -23.85 -8.45 24.43
N ILE A 55 -23.92 -9.60 25.10
CA ILE A 55 -23.54 -9.74 26.51
C ILE A 55 -22.02 -9.86 26.69
N ASN A 56 -21.35 -10.65 25.85
CA ASN A 56 -19.94 -10.98 26.03
C ASN A 56 -19.03 -10.26 25.02
N LYS A 57 -18.30 -9.24 25.51
CA LYS A 57 -17.39 -8.43 24.70
C LYS A 57 -16.24 -9.22 24.07
N SER A 58 -15.83 -10.33 24.69
CA SER A 58 -14.75 -11.18 24.19
C SER A 58 -15.23 -12.10 23.05
N LEU A 59 -16.46 -12.60 23.14
CA LEU A 59 -17.06 -13.45 22.11
C LEU A 59 -17.68 -12.65 20.96
N LYS A 60 -18.11 -11.40 21.21
CA LYS A 60 -18.69 -10.49 20.24
C LYS A 60 -17.99 -10.52 18.87
N PRO A 61 -16.67 -10.25 18.73
CA PRO A 61 -16.06 -10.20 17.41
C PRO A 61 -16.16 -11.52 16.65
N PHE A 62 -16.06 -12.67 17.32
CA PHE A 62 -16.17 -13.98 16.69
C PHE A 62 -17.59 -14.26 16.20
N VAL A 63 -18.60 -13.92 17.03
CA VAL A 63 -20.00 -14.11 16.66
C VAL A 63 -20.39 -13.19 15.49
N VAL A 64 -20.04 -11.91 15.56
CA VAL A 64 -20.36 -10.95 14.48
C VAL A 64 -19.69 -11.35 13.16
N ILE A 65 -18.44 -11.84 13.19
CA ILE A 65 -17.79 -12.35 11.98
C ILE A 65 -18.55 -13.56 11.41
N ALA A 66 -18.99 -14.49 12.26
CA ALA A 66 -19.77 -15.64 11.81
C ALA A 66 -21.13 -15.22 11.19
N MET A 67 -21.78 -14.20 11.76
CA MET A 67 -23.01 -13.62 11.21
C MET A 67 -22.78 -12.94 9.85
N ILE A 68 -21.72 -12.14 9.71
CA ILE A 68 -21.35 -11.48 8.45
C ILE A 68 -21.08 -12.54 7.36
N LEU A 69 -20.34 -13.60 7.69
CA LEU A 69 -20.06 -14.69 6.76
C LEU A 69 -21.34 -15.45 6.38
N PHE A 70 -22.24 -15.66 7.33
CA PHE A 70 -23.54 -16.29 7.07
C PHE A 70 -24.38 -15.45 6.09
N HIS A 71 -24.50 -14.14 6.30
CA HIS A 71 -25.24 -13.27 5.40
C HIS A 71 -24.54 -13.09 4.05
N ALA A 72 -23.21 -13.02 4.01
CA ALA A 72 -22.47 -13.05 2.74
C ALA A 72 -22.74 -14.34 1.96
N GLY A 73 -22.79 -15.48 2.65
CA GLY A 73 -23.17 -16.77 2.08
C GLY A 73 -24.59 -16.77 1.50
N ILE A 74 -25.56 -16.17 2.19
CA ILE A 74 -26.92 -15.97 1.66
C ILE A 74 -26.91 -15.07 0.43
N GLY A 75 -26.17 -13.96 0.45
CA GLY A 75 -26.09 -13.02 -0.66
C GLY A 75 -25.52 -13.68 -1.93
N ILE A 76 -24.46 -14.48 -1.78
CA ILE A 76 -23.79 -15.18 -2.88
C ILE A 76 -24.58 -16.42 -3.33
N GLY A 77 -25.01 -17.25 -2.38
CA GLY A 77 -25.63 -18.55 -2.64
C GLY A 77 -27.11 -18.46 -3.03
N MET A 78 -27.87 -17.59 -2.38
CA MET A 78 -29.31 -17.43 -2.65
C MET A 78 -29.62 -16.22 -3.54
N GLY A 79 -28.62 -15.38 -3.84
CA GLY A 79 -28.79 -14.20 -4.68
C GLY A 79 -29.47 -13.01 -3.99
N LEU A 80 -29.64 -13.05 -2.67
CA LEU A 80 -30.32 -12.04 -1.87
C LEU A 80 -29.35 -10.92 -1.44
N LEU A 81 -28.80 -10.19 -2.42
CA LEU A 81 -27.75 -9.19 -2.18
C LEU A 81 -28.21 -8.03 -1.30
N THR A 82 -29.39 -7.44 -1.57
CA THR A 82 -29.88 -6.28 -0.81
C THR A 82 -30.16 -6.63 0.65
N PHE A 83 -30.82 -7.77 0.89
CA PHE A 83 -31.04 -8.31 2.23
C PHE A 83 -29.71 -8.56 2.96
N SER A 84 -28.77 -9.25 2.30
CA SER A 84 -27.45 -9.55 2.86
C SER A 84 -26.68 -8.29 3.27
N LEU A 85 -26.64 -7.27 2.40
CA LEU A 85 -25.95 -6.01 2.69
C LEU A 85 -26.56 -5.27 3.89
N ILE A 86 -27.90 -5.22 3.98
CA ILE A 86 -28.59 -4.58 5.10
C ILE A 86 -28.27 -5.31 6.41
N MET A 87 -28.30 -6.64 6.41
CA MET A 87 -27.97 -7.43 7.60
C MET A 87 -26.51 -7.23 8.03
N ILE A 88 -25.56 -7.20 7.08
CA ILE A 88 -24.14 -6.93 7.36
C ILE A 88 -23.96 -5.53 7.96
N VAL A 89 -24.66 -4.51 7.45
CA VAL A 89 -24.60 -3.16 8.04
C VAL A 89 -25.13 -3.17 9.47
N MET A 90 -26.27 -3.83 9.73
CA MET A 90 -26.82 -3.94 11.08
C MET A 90 -25.88 -4.67 12.05
N GLU A 91 -25.18 -5.69 11.57
CA GLU A 91 -24.18 -6.43 12.35
C GLU A 91 -22.98 -5.57 12.72
N LEU A 92 -22.52 -4.72 11.80
CA LEU A 92 -21.43 -3.79 12.07
C LEU A 92 -21.83 -2.75 13.13
N LEU A 93 -23.10 -2.35 13.20
CA LEU A 93 -23.60 -1.43 14.25
C LEU A 93 -23.51 -2.01 15.67
N LEU A 94 -23.30 -3.32 15.85
CA LEU A 94 -23.09 -3.93 17.16
C LEU A 94 -21.74 -3.55 17.79
N PHE A 95 -20.80 -3.03 17.00
CA PHE A 95 -19.54 -2.53 17.50
C PHE A 95 -19.63 -1.07 17.93
N THR A 96 -19.02 -0.79 19.07
CA THR A 96 -18.89 0.56 19.62
C THR A 96 -17.68 1.28 19.05
N ASP A 97 -17.67 2.62 19.08
CA ASP A 97 -16.52 3.44 18.65
C ASP A 97 -15.20 3.05 19.32
N ARG A 98 -15.26 2.62 20.59
CA ARG A 98 -14.07 2.18 21.33
C ARG A 98 -13.48 0.90 20.74
N GLU A 99 -14.32 -0.03 20.31
CA GLU A 99 -13.90 -1.28 19.65
C GLU A 99 -13.30 -0.98 18.27
N TYR A 100 -13.91 -0.08 17.49
CA TYR A 100 -13.34 0.38 16.22
C TYR A 100 -11.99 1.09 16.39
N LYS A 101 -11.84 1.96 17.38
CA LYS A 101 -10.56 2.63 17.67
C LYS A 101 -9.47 1.64 18.08
N LYS A 102 -9.82 0.62 18.90
CA LYS A 102 -8.89 -0.47 19.26
C LYS A 102 -8.45 -1.26 18.02
N LEU A 103 -9.40 -1.61 17.15
CA LEU A 103 -9.11 -2.31 15.90
C LEU A 103 -8.19 -1.48 15.00
N TYR A 104 -8.47 -0.19 14.82
CA TYR A 104 -7.61 0.72 14.06
C TYR A 104 -6.18 0.76 14.60
N HIS A 105 -6.00 0.91 15.92
CA HIS A 105 -4.68 0.93 16.53
C HIS A 105 -3.97 -0.42 16.41
N PHE A 106 -4.67 -1.53 16.62
CA PHE A 106 -4.14 -2.88 16.42
C PHE A 106 -3.65 -3.07 14.99
N ILE A 107 -4.48 -2.74 14.00
CA ILE A 107 -4.14 -2.81 12.57
C ILE A 107 -2.91 -1.94 12.29
N LYS A 108 -2.88 -0.69 12.75
CA LYS A 108 -1.75 0.24 12.56
C LYS A 108 -0.44 -0.29 13.15
N ILE A 109 -0.47 -0.85 14.36
CA ILE A 109 0.71 -1.42 15.02
C ILE A 109 1.17 -2.68 14.31
N SER A 110 0.25 -3.58 13.96
CA SER A 110 0.53 -4.83 13.24
C SER A 110 1.15 -4.54 11.87
N PHE A 111 0.58 -3.62 11.09
CA PHE A 111 1.16 -3.17 9.81
C PHE A 111 2.55 -2.57 10.01
N ARG A 112 2.77 -1.76 11.06
CA ARG A 112 4.11 -1.22 11.37
C ARG A 112 5.12 -2.32 11.67
N LYS A 113 4.76 -3.33 12.48
CA LYS A 113 5.63 -4.48 12.79
C LYS A 113 5.96 -5.28 11.53
N ILE A 114 4.94 -5.61 10.73
CA ILE A 114 5.08 -6.34 9.46
C ILE A 114 6.00 -5.56 8.50
N SER A 115 5.75 -4.26 8.33
CA SER A 115 6.58 -3.39 7.48
C SER A 115 8.04 -3.37 7.90
N ILE A 116 8.34 -3.28 9.21
CA ILE A 116 9.72 -3.32 9.72
C ILE A 116 10.37 -4.68 9.44
N THR A 117 9.67 -5.79 9.69
CA THR A 117 10.18 -7.15 9.43
C THR A 117 10.46 -7.37 7.95
N ILE A 118 9.52 -6.99 7.08
CA ILE A 118 9.71 -7.04 5.62
C ILE A 118 10.91 -6.19 5.22
N ARG A 119 11.03 -4.95 5.72
CA ARG A 119 12.15 -4.06 5.40
C ARG A 119 13.50 -4.62 5.87
N ARG A 120 13.58 -5.29 7.02
CA ARG A 120 14.82 -5.95 7.48
C ARG A 120 15.21 -7.11 6.55
N LYS A 121 14.26 -7.98 6.21
CA LYS A 121 14.52 -9.15 5.37
C LYS A 121 14.90 -8.75 3.93
N THR A 122 14.15 -7.82 3.35
CA THR A 122 14.41 -7.28 2.00
C THR A 122 15.73 -6.54 1.90
N ARG A 123 16.13 -5.79 2.94
CA ARG A 123 17.46 -5.14 2.97
C ARG A 123 18.62 -6.14 3.04
N LYS A 124 18.50 -7.20 3.84
CA LYS A 124 19.51 -8.27 3.87
C LYS A 124 19.63 -8.94 2.49
N LEU A 125 18.49 -9.24 1.87
CA LEU A 125 18.45 -9.80 0.52
C LEU A 125 19.05 -8.85 -0.52
N GLY A 126 18.75 -7.55 -0.44
CA GLY A 126 19.31 -6.54 -1.32
C GLY A 126 20.83 -6.43 -1.22
N TYR A 127 21.38 -6.50 -0.01
CA TYR A 127 22.82 -6.51 0.20
C TYR A 127 23.49 -7.76 -0.40
N VAL A 128 22.91 -8.95 -0.23
CA VAL A 128 23.51 -10.21 -0.71
C VAL A 128 23.33 -10.39 -2.23
N SER A 129 22.14 -10.11 -2.77
CA SER A 129 21.77 -10.47 -4.14
C SER A 129 21.79 -9.30 -5.13
N PHE A 130 21.61 -8.06 -4.68
CA PHE A 130 21.39 -6.91 -5.56
C PHE A 130 22.44 -5.80 -5.42
N GLN A 131 23.56 -6.04 -4.74
CA GLN A 131 24.63 -5.06 -4.56
C GLN A 131 25.17 -4.52 -5.90
N HIS A 132 25.37 -5.38 -6.89
CA HIS A 132 25.83 -5.02 -8.22
C HIS A 132 24.82 -4.17 -9.01
N LYS A 133 23.53 -4.22 -8.65
CA LYS A 133 22.46 -3.41 -9.28
C LYS A 133 22.24 -2.06 -8.59
N GLN A 134 23.00 -1.76 -7.53
CA GLN A 134 22.90 -0.50 -6.81
C GLN A 134 23.24 0.68 -7.73
N ILE A 135 22.53 1.79 -7.54
CA ILE A 135 22.80 3.04 -8.24
C ILE A 135 23.14 4.16 -7.24
N LEU A 136 24.08 5.02 -7.62
CA LEU A 136 24.43 6.23 -6.90
C LEU A 136 23.70 7.40 -7.56
N VAL A 137 22.93 8.15 -6.78
CA VAL A 137 22.10 9.26 -7.27
C VAL A 137 22.50 10.53 -6.54
N PHE A 138 22.91 11.54 -7.29
CA PHE A 138 23.26 12.86 -6.77
C PHE A 138 22.04 13.78 -6.79
N TYR A 139 21.73 14.42 -5.68
CA TYR A 139 20.63 15.38 -5.58
C TYR A 139 21.08 16.69 -4.95
N ASP A 140 20.29 17.76 -5.16
CA ASP A 140 20.57 19.05 -4.55
C ASP A 140 20.05 19.10 -3.10
N GLY A 141 20.96 19.29 -2.15
CA GLY A 141 20.63 19.37 -0.72
C GLY A 141 19.92 20.66 -0.32
N TRP A 142 20.04 21.72 -1.12
CA TRP A 142 19.41 23.03 -0.88
C TRP A 142 18.04 23.16 -1.54
N CYS A 143 17.56 22.13 -2.22
CA CYS A 143 16.27 22.10 -2.91
C CYS A 143 15.23 21.33 -2.05
N PRO A 144 14.24 22.00 -1.44
CA PRO A 144 13.24 21.32 -0.58
C PRO A 144 12.41 20.25 -1.30
N VAL A 145 12.14 20.46 -2.59
CA VAL A 145 11.45 19.46 -3.43
C VAL A 145 12.33 18.21 -3.58
N CYS A 146 13.62 18.41 -3.82
CA CYS A 146 14.59 17.34 -4.03
C CYS A 146 14.84 16.54 -2.75
N THR A 147 14.93 17.21 -1.59
CA THR A 147 15.08 16.56 -0.29
C THR A 147 13.83 15.75 0.09
N ASN A 148 12.62 16.30 -0.15
CA ASN A 148 11.37 15.57 0.09
C ASN A 148 11.24 14.33 -0.81
N ILE A 149 11.61 14.44 -2.10
CA ILE A 149 11.66 13.29 -3.02
C ILE A 149 12.66 12.25 -2.51
N LYS A 150 13.88 12.66 -2.12
CA LYS A 150 14.90 11.78 -1.53
C LYS A 150 14.35 11.03 -0.30
N ASP A 151 13.64 11.70 0.60
CA ASP A 151 13.06 11.05 1.79
C ASP A 151 11.99 10.03 1.43
N ASN A 152 11.16 10.32 0.43
CA ASN A 152 10.14 9.39 -0.05
C ASN A 152 10.78 8.19 -0.76
N LEU A 153 11.77 8.41 -1.62
CA LEU A 153 12.53 7.33 -2.26
C LEU A 153 13.23 6.44 -1.22
N TYR A 154 13.81 7.03 -0.16
CA TYR A 154 14.43 6.26 0.92
C TYR A 154 13.44 5.37 1.69
N LYS A 155 12.19 5.84 1.86
CA LYS A 155 11.11 5.05 2.48
C LYS A 155 10.67 3.90 1.59
N LEU A 156 10.61 4.13 0.27
CA LEU A 156 10.19 3.14 -0.74
C LEU A 156 11.30 2.17 -1.14
N ASP A 157 12.57 2.49 -0.87
CA ASP A 157 13.71 1.61 -1.17
C ASP A 157 13.84 0.47 -0.13
N TYR A 158 13.04 -0.58 -0.34
CA TYR A 158 13.05 -1.79 0.48
C TYR A 158 14.35 -2.59 0.35
N PHE A 159 14.98 -2.58 -0.83
CA PHE A 159 16.18 -3.38 -1.11
C PHE A 159 17.50 -2.62 -0.91
N ARG A 160 17.48 -1.34 -0.55
CA ARG A 160 18.68 -0.48 -0.44
C ARG A 160 19.49 -0.42 -1.74
N MET A 161 18.80 -0.38 -2.88
CA MET A 161 19.45 -0.27 -4.19
C MET A 161 19.76 1.19 -4.57
N LEU A 162 19.31 2.18 -3.79
CA LEU A 162 19.60 3.59 -4.03
C LEU A 162 20.61 4.10 -3.00
N ARG A 163 21.74 4.62 -3.46
CA ARG A 163 22.64 5.45 -2.66
C ARG A 163 22.42 6.90 -3.03
N LEU A 164 21.70 7.63 -2.18
CA LEU A 164 21.36 9.04 -2.40
C LEU A 164 22.40 9.94 -1.71
N VAL A 165 23.07 10.79 -2.47
CA VAL A 165 24.15 11.67 -1.99
C VAL A 165 23.86 13.10 -2.41
N SER A 166 24.07 14.06 -1.49
CA SER A 166 24.00 15.47 -1.88
C SER A 166 25.30 15.89 -2.55
N PHE A 167 25.22 16.52 -3.72
CA PHE A 167 26.41 17.05 -4.39
C PHE A 167 26.95 18.33 -3.71
N ARG A 168 26.24 18.91 -2.74
CA ARG A 168 26.75 20.05 -1.96
C ARG A 168 27.94 19.66 -1.06
N ASN A 169 28.17 18.35 -0.85
CA ASN A 169 29.37 17.84 -0.21
C ASN A 169 30.50 17.65 -1.25
N SER A 170 31.54 18.47 -1.15
CA SER A 170 32.60 18.64 -2.15
C SER A 170 33.47 17.40 -2.37
N SER A 171 33.69 16.56 -1.35
CA SER A 171 34.63 15.43 -1.43
C SER A 171 34.21 14.36 -2.46
N LEU A 172 32.90 14.11 -2.59
CA LEU A 172 32.39 13.06 -3.48
C LEU A 172 32.26 13.55 -4.93
N VAL A 173 31.97 14.83 -5.14
CA VAL A 173 31.88 15.40 -6.49
C VAL A 173 33.24 15.36 -7.18
N GLN A 174 34.32 15.67 -6.45
CA GLN A 174 35.68 15.61 -6.95
C GLN A 174 36.12 14.17 -7.29
N ALA A 175 35.77 13.20 -6.44
CA ALA A 175 36.09 11.79 -6.67
C ALA A 175 35.49 11.22 -7.96
N TYR A 176 34.28 11.67 -8.34
CA TYR A 176 33.60 11.23 -9.56
C TYR A 176 33.81 12.16 -10.77
N LYS A 177 34.70 13.18 -10.67
CA LYS A 177 35.00 14.16 -11.73
C LYS A 177 33.75 14.80 -12.35
N LEU A 178 32.77 15.13 -11.51
CA LEU A 178 31.48 15.68 -11.95
C LEU A 178 31.54 17.20 -12.14
N ASP A 179 30.91 17.70 -13.21
CA ASP A 179 30.68 19.13 -13.39
C ASP A 179 29.54 19.60 -12.46
N VAL A 180 29.88 20.52 -11.56
CA VAL A 180 28.92 21.10 -10.59
C VAL A 180 27.82 21.86 -11.33
N ASN A 181 28.14 22.58 -12.40
CA ASN A 181 27.16 23.37 -13.14
C ASN A 181 26.11 22.47 -13.81
N GLU A 182 26.52 21.29 -14.26
CA GLU A 182 25.61 20.31 -14.85
C GLU A 182 24.72 19.65 -13.78
N LEU A 183 25.27 19.32 -12.61
CA LEU A 183 24.54 18.81 -11.45
C LEU A 183 23.52 19.82 -10.90
N GLU A 184 23.83 21.11 -11.02
CA GLU A 184 22.87 22.18 -10.72
C GLU A 184 21.79 22.30 -11.79
N ARG A 185 21.97 21.80 -13.00
CA ARG A 185 20.90 21.78 -14.01
C ARG A 185 20.03 20.54 -13.91
N ARG A 186 20.65 19.36 -13.90
CA ARG A 186 19.95 18.06 -13.94
C ARG A 186 20.50 17.13 -12.86
N MET A 187 19.64 16.23 -12.38
CA MET A 187 20.00 15.15 -11.48
C MET A 187 20.85 14.11 -12.21
N HIS A 188 21.92 13.61 -11.59
CA HIS A 188 22.78 12.59 -12.18
C HIS A 188 22.72 11.29 -11.40
N SER A 189 22.82 10.18 -12.12
CA SER A 189 22.94 8.85 -11.50
C SER A 189 23.93 7.95 -12.22
N PHE A 190 24.53 7.06 -11.44
CA PHE A 190 25.53 6.09 -11.88
C PHE A 190 25.08 4.68 -11.48
N SER A 191 25.32 3.71 -12.36
CA SER A 191 25.15 2.30 -12.02
C SER A 191 26.47 1.75 -11.48
N MET A 192 26.44 0.99 -10.39
CA MET A 192 27.67 0.37 -9.87
C MET A 192 28.32 -0.60 -10.87
N ASN A 193 27.52 -1.23 -11.74
CA ASN A 193 28.04 -2.07 -12.83
C ASN A 193 28.74 -1.28 -13.95
N ASP A 194 28.36 -0.02 -14.16
CA ASP A 194 28.88 0.81 -15.25
C ASP A 194 28.96 2.25 -14.76
N SER A 195 30.08 2.55 -14.11
CA SER A 195 30.36 3.88 -13.56
C SER A 195 30.79 4.88 -14.65
N SER A 196 31.04 4.42 -15.88
CA SER A 196 31.42 5.29 -17.00
C SER A 196 30.20 6.02 -17.58
N LYS A 197 29.02 5.37 -17.51
CA LYS A 197 27.80 5.89 -18.10
C LYS A 197 27.01 6.76 -17.10
N ILE A 198 27.14 8.07 -17.27
CA ILE A 198 26.37 9.07 -16.54
C ILE A 198 24.95 9.13 -17.12
N GLN A 199 23.95 8.87 -16.29
CA GLN A 199 22.56 9.15 -16.64
C GLN A 199 22.13 10.49 -16.06
N ARG A 200 21.28 11.22 -16.79
CA ARG A 200 20.92 12.61 -16.48
C ARG A 200 19.41 12.81 -16.53
N GLY A 201 18.89 13.60 -15.61
CA GLY A 201 17.50 14.03 -15.56
C GLY A 201 16.50 12.87 -15.63
N ILE A 202 15.69 12.82 -16.69
CA ILE A 202 14.67 11.77 -16.90
C ILE A 202 15.28 10.36 -16.97
N ASP A 203 16.52 10.22 -17.46
CA ASP A 203 17.21 8.93 -17.49
C ASP A 203 17.54 8.42 -16.08
N SER A 204 17.92 9.33 -15.19
CA SER A 204 18.12 9.00 -13.77
C SER A 204 16.82 8.61 -13.09
N ILE A 205 15.71 9.29 -13.41
CA ILE A 205 14.38 8.91 -12.93
C ILE A 205 14.01 7.50 -13.40
N ALA A 206 14.22 7.19 -14.68
CA ALA A 206 13.97 5.85 -15.22
C ALA A 206 14.79 4.78 -14.49
N GLN A 207 16.08 5.05 -14.23
CA GLN A 207 16.91 4.14 -13.43
C GLN A 207 16.35 3.93 -12.02
N ILE A 208 15.96 5.00 -11.32
CA ILE A 208 15.39 4.91 -9.97
C ILE A 208 14.11 4.06 -9.99
N CYS A 209 13.19 4.34 -10.92
CA CYS A 209 11.91 3.65 -11.01
C CYS A 209 12.07 2.15 -11.29
N THR A 210 13.04 1.75 -12.11
CA THR A 210 13.32 0.32 -12.37
C THR A 210 13.87 -0.43 -11.15
N ARG A 211 14.39 0.27 -10.12
CA ARG A 211 14.91 -0.35 -8.89
C ARG A 211 13.91 -0.40 -7.75
N ILE A 212 12.87 0.43 -7.76
CA ILE A 212 11.86 0.42 -6.70
C ILE A 212 10.62 -0.32 -7.21
N PRO A 213 10.28 -1.52 -6.67
CA PRO A 213 9.13 -2.29 -7.14
C PRO A 213 7.80 -1.52 -7.08
N TYR A 214 7.63 -0.67 -6.06
CA TYR A 214 6.45 0.19 -5.93
C TYR A 214 6.28 1.15 -7.12
N LEU A 215 7.36 1.51 -7.83
CA LEU A 215 7.34 2.41 -8.98
C LEU A 215 7.36 1.67 -10.33
N TRP A 216 7.35 0.33 -10.35
CA TRP A 216 7.40 -0.45 -11.60
C TRP A 216 6.21 -0.19 -12.52
N TRP A 217 5.03 0.07 -11.97
CA TRP A 217 3.86 0.41 -12.77
C TRP A 217 4.06 1.70 -13.58
N ALA A 218 4.91 2.63 -13.12
CA ALA A 218 5.21 3.89 -13.80
C ALA A 218 6.31 3.76 -14.87
N VAL A 219 7.13 2.71 -14.82
CA VAL A 219 8.24 2.46 -15.76
C VAL A 219 7.81 2.45 -17.24
N PRO A 220 6.76 1.73 -17.67
CA PRO A 220 6.36 1.73 -19.08
C PRO A 220 6.04 3.15 -19.57
N PHE A 221 5.34 3.94 -18.76
CA PHE A 221 5.03 5.34 -19.09
C PHE A 221 6.30 6.20 -19.20
N ILE A 222 7.22 6.07 -18.25
CA ILE A 222 8.48 6.83 -18.27
C ILE A 222 9.31 6.50 -19.53
N ILE A 223 9.38 5.22 -19.91
CA ILE A 223 10.10 4.80 -21.12
C ILE A 223 9.44 5.38 -22.38
N ILE A 224 8.11 5.33 -22.46
CA ILE A 224 7.34 5.89 -23.58
C ILE A 224 7.57 7.40 -23.67
N PHE A 225 7.36 8.15 -22.58
CA PHE A 225 7.54 9.60 -22.56
C PHE A 225 8.98 10.03 -22.84
N LYS A 226 9.96 9.25 -22.37
CA LYS A 226 11.37 9.45 -22.72
C LYS A 226 11.59 9.29 -24.23
N LYS A 227 11.07 8.20 -24.84
CA LYS A 227 11.22 7.94 -26.29
C LYS A 227 10.58 9.02 -27.15
N MET A 228 9.49 9.61 -26.68
CA MET A 228 8.80 10.73 -27.34
C MET A 228 9.47 12.09 -27.10
N GLY A 229 10.53 12.20 -26.28
CA GLY A 229 11.19 13.46 -25.93
C GLY A 229 10.44 14.34 -24.93
N ILE A 230 9.13 14.12 -24.75
CA ILE A 230 8.26 14.85 -23.80
C ILE A 230 8.79 14.75 -22.37
N GLY A 231 9.29 13.58 -21.96
CA GLY A 231 9.77 13.35 -20.60
C GLY A 231 10.97 14.21 -20.22
N GLY A 232 11.87 14.49 -21.18
CA GLY A 232 13.02 15.37 -20.97
C GLY A 232 12.58 16.83 -20.83
N TYR A 233 11.70 17.29 -21.73
CA TYR A 233 11.14 18.65 -21.68
C TYR A 233 10.40 18.93 -20.36
N LEU A 234 9.52 18.01 -19.96
CA LEU A 234 8.77 18.13 -18.70
C LEU A 234 9.71 18.15 -17.49
N TYR A 235 10.74 17.29 -17.51
CA TYR A 235 11.76 17.29 -16.47
C TYR A 235 12.47 18.65 -16.36
N ASP A 236 12.92 19.21 -17.48
CA ASP A 236 13.63 20.49 -17.49
C ASP A 236 12.72 21.65 -17.04
N TYR A 237 11.45 21.62 -17.44
CA TYR A 237 10.45 22.59 -16.96
C TYR A 237 10.34 22.55 -15.43
N ILE A 238 10.18 21.37 -14.83
CA ILE A 238 10.11 21.20 -13.36
C ILE A 238 11.43 21.62 -12.70
N ALA A 239 12.57 21.22 -13.28
CA ALA A 239 13.89 21.54 -12.77
C ALA A 239 14.18 23.05 -12.76
N SER A 240 13.68 23.80 -13.75
CA SER A 240 13.84 25.25 -13.85
C SER A 240 13.02 26.03 -12.82
N LYS A 241 11.91 25.44 -12.33
CA LYS A 241 11.01 26.07 -11.36
C LYS A 241 11.35 25.74 -9.91
N ARG A 242 12.39 24.94 -9.66
CA ARG A 242 12.75 24.55 -8.30
C ARG A 242 13.37 25.71 -7.53
N LYS A 243 12.89 25.96 -6.32
CA LYS A 243 13.47 26.95 -5.41
C LYS A 243 14.68 26.33 -4.70
N VAL A 244 15.84 26.96 -4.83
CA VAL A 244 17.07 26.61 -4.10
C VAL A 244 17.19 27.56 -2.92
N ILE A 245 17.21 27.01 -1.71
CA ILE A 245 17.34 27.78 -0.46
C ILE A 245 18.65 27.31 0.19
N PRO A 246 19.73 28.10 0.14
CA PRO A 246 20.97 27.73 0.78
C PRO A 246 20.73 27.63 2.29
N VAL A 247 20.98 26.45 2.84
CA VAL A 247 20.88 26.20 4.28
C VAL A 247 22.29 26.30 4.84
N GLY A 248 22.55 27.30 5.68
CA GLY A 248 23.85 27.49 6.35
C GLY A 248 24.70 28.68 5.88
N ASN A 249 24.26 29.48 4.89
CA ASN A 249 24.84 30.79 4.59
C ASN A 249 23.97 31.92 5.18
N CYS A 250 23.68 31.83 6.48
CA CYS A 250 23.41 33.06 7.22
C CYS A 250 24.77 33.65 7.56
N ASP A 251 25.27 34.55 6.72
CA ASP A 251 26.07 35.64 7.26
C ASP A 251 25.12 36.41 8.20
N ASP A 252 25.62 36.88 9.35
CA ASP A 252 24.90 37.39 10.54
C ASP A 252 23.95 38.62 10.33
N LEU A 253 23.27 38.73 9.19
CA LEU A 253 22.40 39.86 8.79
C LEU A 253 20.95 39.44 8.50
N CYS A 254 20.47 38.34 9.09
CA CYS A 254 19.05 37.96 8.99
C CYS A 254 18.21 38.71 10.03
N GLU A 255 18.07 40.03 9.88
CA GLU A 255 17.04 40.78 10.57
C GLU A 255 15.68 40.44 9.95
N LEU A 256 14.91 39.63 10.66
CA LEU A 256 13.49 39.43 10.36
C LEU A 256 12.78 40.77 10.59
N GLN A 257 12.47 41.48 9.50
CA GLN A 257 11.62 42.66 9.54
C GLN A 257 10.29 42.28 10.22
N PRO A 258 9.97 42.86 11.40
CA PRO A 258 8.72 42.55 12.06
C PRO A 258 7.55 43.02 11.18
N LYS A 259 6.55 42.14 11.02
CA LYS A 259 5.31 42.45 10.29
C LYS A 259 4.73 43.77 10.81
N ARG A 260 4.62 44.78 9.94
CA ARG A 260 3.76 45.94 10.20
C ARG A 260 2.33 45.43 10.33
N VAL A 261 1.82 45.49 11.55
CA VAL A 261 0.39 45.43 11.83
C VAL A 261 -0.19 46.76 11.37
N HIS A 262 -1.01 46.72 10.33
CA HIS A 262 -2.02 47.74 10.05
C HIS A 262 -3.38 47.12 10.35
#